data_AF-B4R7R4-F1
#
_entry.id   AF-B4R7R4-F1
#
_cell.length_a   1.000
_cell.length_b   1.000
_cell.length_c   1.000
_cell.angle_alpha   90.00
_cell.angle_beta   90.00
_cell.angle_gamma   90.00
#
_symmetry.space_group_name_H-M   'P 1'
#
loop_
_entity.id
_entity.type
_entity.pdbx_description
1 polymer ?
#
loop_
_entity_poly.entity_id
_entity_poly.type
_entity_poly.pdbx_seq_one_letter_code
_entity_poly.pdbx_strand_id
1 'polypeptide(L)'
;MDESTPKRQRDLTLQSQKDNLKQHEAQEEQRMLQAQKQYIELEMRKFKRKRMIMQHEHEDQQLRDELGKKEQQLQQAHAMLLKHHEKTQELEYRQQKSVHQLREEQINKQHDTELHNQKDYMDRIKKELVRKHAVELRQQPKSLKQKELQIRKQFRETCKTQTKQYKRYKAQVLQTTPKEQQKEVIKQLKEEKHRKLTLLGEQYEQSIADMFQSQSYKLDESQVIECQRTHEQLEYELEMLTAYQNKNKKQAQEQRDRERRELENRVSVRRGLLENKMDAELQQFNQERAERLRMKHEKHTKELEAFDNESIALGFSTLSLIEVSREAYADEEGSLSGSMISLAHSNSSTSFPAGSL
;
A
#
# COMPACT_ATOMS: atom_id res chain seq x y z
N MET A 1 -83.06 -45.42 93.82
CA MET A 1 -83.39 -46.06 92.54
C MET A 1 -82.16 -46.84 92.11
N ASP A 2 -82.34 -48.13 91.87
CA ASP A 2 -81.45 -49.13 91.25
C ASP A 2 -80.23 -48.57 90.48
N GLU A 3 -79.05 -49.20 90.44
CA GLU A 3 -78.72 -50.63 90.55
C GLU A 3 -77.19 -50.76 90.84
N SER A 4 -76.76 -51.89 91.40
CA SER A 4 -75.45 -52.11 92.03
C SER A 4 -74.20 -51.78 91.18
N THR A 5 -73.24 -51.09 91.79
CA THR A 5 -71.81 -51.28 91.50
C THR A 5 -71.06 -51.44 92.84
N PRO A 6 -70.57 -52.64 93.22
CA PRO A 6 -69.89 -52.86 94.50
C PRO A 6 -68.67 -51.93 94.62
N LYS A 7 -68.25 -51.59 95.85
CA LYS A 7 -67.07 -50.75 96.15
C LYS A 7 -65.81 -51.15 95.32
N ARG A 8 -65.65 -52.46 95.10
CA ARG A 8 -64.63 -53.08 94.23
C ARG A 8 -64.76 -52.71 92.74
N GLN A 9 -65.98 -52.57 92.23
CA GLN A 9 -66.28 -52.14 90.87
C GLN A 9 -66.03 -50.64 90.69
N ARG A 10 -66.25 -49.83 91.74
CA ARG A 10 -65.88 -48.40 91.75
C ARG A 10 -64.36 -48.19 91.72
N ASP A 11 -63.62 -48.97 92.50
CA ASP A 11 -62.14 -48.97 92.50
C ASP A 11 -61.55 -49.50 91.18
N LEU A 12 -62.17 -50.53 90.58
CA LEU A 12 -61.82 -51.02 89.23
C LEU A 12 -62.10 -49.97 88.14
N THR A 13 -63.19 -49.21 88.24
CA THR A 13 -63.49 -48.11 87.32
C THR A 13 -62.48 -46.96 87.47
N LEU A 14 -62.07 -46.62 88.70
CA LEU A 14 -61.02 -45.62 88.95
C LEU A 14 -59.64 -46.08 88.43
N GLN A 15 -59.29 -47.34 88.62
CA GLN A 15 -58.06 -47.92 88.10
C GLN A 15 -58.07 -47.94 86.56
N SER A 16 -59.19 -48.34 85.94
CA SER A 16 -59.38 -48.27 84.48
C SER A 16 -59.29 -46.83 83.95
N GLN A 17 -59.89 -45.85 84.63
CA GLN A 17 -59.75 -44.44 84.26
C GLN A 17 -58.31 -43.93 84.38
N LYS A 18 -57.58 -44.34 85.43
CA LYS A 18 -56.17 -44.00 85.62
C LYS A 18 -55.28 -44.62 84.54
N ASP A 19 -55.54 -45.87 84.17
CA ASP A 19 -54.79 -46.56 83.11
C ASP A 19 -55.13 -45.98 81.72
N ASN A 20 -56.38 -45.57 81.46
CA ASN A 20 -56.77 -44.82 80.27
C ASN A 20 -56.09 -43.44 80.20
N LEU A 21 -56.02 -42.71 81.32
CA LEU A 21 -55.32 -41.42 81.38
C LEU A 21 -53.82 -41.57 81.12
N LYS A 22 -53.17 -42.58 81.70
CA LYS A 22 -51.76 -42.89 81.42
C LYS A 22 -51.54 -43.31 79.96
N GLN A 23 -52.45 -44.10 79.39
CA GLN A 23 -52.38 -44.49 77.99
C GLN A 23 -52.57 -43.28 77.07
N HIS A 24 -53.47 -42.36 77.42
CA HIS A 24 -53.68 -41.11 76.70
C HIS A 24 -52.46 -40.18 76.82
N GLU A 25 -51.88 -40.03 78.02
CA GLU A 25 -50.66 -39.24 78.25
C GLU A 25 -49.48 -39.81 77.45
N ALA A 26 -49.28 -41.13 77.46
CA ALA A 26 -48.25 -41.81 76.66
C ALA A 26 -48.49 -41.67 75.14
N GLN A 27 -49.75 -41.69 74.69
CA GLN A 27 -50.11 -41.46 73.28
C GLN A 27 -49.84 -40.01 72.86
N GLU A 28 -50.17 -39.04 73.71
CA GLU A 28 -49.91 -37.62 73.46
C GLU A 28 -48.40 -37.30 73.50
N GLU A 29 -47.64 -37.90 74.43
CA GLU A 29 -46.19 -37.82 74.46
C GLU A 29 -45.58 -38.42 73.18
N GLN A 30 -46.04 -39.58 72.74
CA GLN A 30 -45.59 -40.21 71.50
C GLN A 30 -45.94 -39.35 70.26
N ARG A 31 -47.13 -38.74 70.22
CA ARG A 31 -47.52 -37.81 69.16
C ARG A 31 -46.64 -36.57 69.14
N MET A 32 -46.34 -35.99 70.30
CA MET A 32 -45.45 -34.84 70.43
C MET A 32 -44.04 -35.18 69.93
N LEU A 33 -43.48 -36.32 70.35
CA LEU A 33 -42.17 -36.79 69.90
C LEU A 33 -42.13 -37.05 68.39
N GLN A 34 -43.20 -37.63 67.83
CA GLN A 34 -43.31 -37.82 66.38
C GLN A 34 -43.39 -36.50 65.62
N ALA A 35 -44.17 -35.53 66.11
CA ALA A 35 -44.26 -34.20 65.52
C ALA A 35 -42.92 -33.44 65.59
N GLN A 36 -42.23 -33.50 66.72
CA GLN A 36 -40.90 -32.91 66.88
C GLN A 36 -39.87 -33.54 65.93
N LYS A 37 -39.89 -34.87 65.81
CA LYS A 37 -39.02 -35.60 64.88
C LYS A 37 -39.29 -35.19 63.43
N GLN A 38 -40.55 -35.15 63.00
CA GLN A 38 -40.93 -34.73 61.65
C GLN A 38 -40.52 -33.29 61.35
N TYR A 39 -40.65 -32.39 62.34
CA TYR A 39 -40.20 -31.01 62.24
C TYR A 39 -38.68 -30.91 62.02
N ILE A 40 -37.89 -31.61 62.85
CA ILE A 40 -36.42 -31.60 62.71
C ILE A 40 -36.00 -32.19 61.35
N GLU A 41 -36.61 -33.28 60.91
CA GLU A 41 -36.32 -33.90 59.62
C GLU A 41 -36.66 -32.97 58.44
N LEU A 42 -37.77 -32.21 58.53
CA LEU A 42 -38.16 -31.20 57.55
C LEU A 42 -37.15 -30.04 57.50
N GLU A 43 -36.76 -29.50 58.66
CA GLU A 43 -35.76 -28.42 58.75
C GLU A 43 -34.40 -28.86 58.22
N MET A 44 -33.98 -30.10 58.52
CA MET A 44 -32.78 -30.69 57.92
C MET A 44 -32.88 -30.80 56.38
N ARG A 45 -34.05 -31.16 55.84
CA ARG A 45 -34.29 -31.19 54.40
C ARG A 45 -34.22 -29.79 53.78
N LYS A 46 -34.86 -28.79 54.37
CA LYS A 46 -34.76 -27.37 53.95
C LYS A 46 -33.31 -26.89 53.92
N PHE A 47 -32.56 -27.16 54.99
CA PHE A 47 -31.15 -26.79 55.07
C PHE A 47 -30.31 -27.46 53.95
N LYS A 48 -30.49 -28.77 53.73
CA LYS A 48 -29.81 -29.49 52.64
C LYS A 48 -30.15 -28.92 51.25
N ARG A 49 -31.43 -28.59 51.01
CA ARG A 49 -31.89 -27.96 49.77
C ARG A 49 -31.25 -26.59 49.55
N LYS A 50 -31.26 -25.73 50.58
CA LYS A 50 -30.61 -24.40 50.56
C LYS A 50 -29.12 -24.52 50.26
N ARG A 51 -28.42 -25.46 50.92
CA ARG A 51 -26.99 -25.72 50.67
C ARG A 51 -26.72 -26.20 49.25
N MET A 52 -27.60 -27.04 48.68
CA MET A 52 -27.51 -27.48 47.28
C MET A 52 -27.63 -26.29 46.32
N ILE A 53 -28.60 -25.40 46.55
CA ILE A 53 -28.76 -24.18 45.73
C ILE A 53 -27.52 -23.28 45.84
N MET A 54 -26.98 -23.06 47.03
CA MET A 54 -25.74 -22.30 47.21
C MET A 54 -24.55 -22.94 46.46
N GLN A 55 -24.46 -24.27 46.46
CA GLN A 55 -23.45 -24.97 45.68
C GLN A 55 -23.65 -24.75 44.18
N HIS A 56 -24.89 -24.84 43.68
CA HIS A 56 -25.23 -24.55 42.28
C HIS A 56 -24.84 -23.12 41.90
N GLU A 57 -25.14 -22.12 42.75
CA GLU A 57 -24.75 -20.71 42.57
C GLU A 57 -23.23 -20.54 42.49
N HIS A 58 -22.47 -21.28 43.31
CA HIS A 58 -21.01 -21.24 43.27
C HIS A 58 -20.46 -21.86 41.98
N GLU A 59 -20.97 -23.02 41.55
CA GLU A 59 -20.64 -23.66 40.27
C GLU A 59 -20.96 -22.72 39.08
N ASP A 60 -22.09 -22.02 39.19
CA ASP A 60 -22.54 -21.00 38.25
C ASP A 60 -21.54 -19.86 38.11
N GLN A 61 -21.05 -19.34 39.23
CA GLN A 61 -20.07 -18.26 39.27
C GLN A 61 -18.71 -18.73 38.72
N GLN A 62 -18.25 -19.91 39.14
CA GLN A 62 -17.00 -20.49 38.65
C GLN A 62 -17.02 -20.67 37.12
N LEU A 63 -18.13 -21.18 36.57
CA LEU A 63 -18.26 -21.34 35.12
C LEU A 63 -18.29 -19.98 34.40
N ARG A 64 -18.98 -18.97 34.96
CA ARG A 64 -18.98 -17.61 34.40
C ARG A 64 -17.56 -17.02 34.37
N ASP A 65 -16.80 -17.17 35.45
CA ASP A 65 -15.44 -16.66 35.54
C ASP A 65 -14.47 -17.40 34.60
N GLU A 66 -14.59 -18.74 34.48
CA GLU A 66 -13.80 -19.53 33.54
C GLU A 66 -14.07 -19.10 32.09
N LEU A 67 -15.34 -19.02 31.70
CA LEU A 67 -15.73 -18.61 30.35
C LEU A 67 -15.31 -17.17 30.06
N GLY A 68 -15.46 -16.25 31.03
CA GLY A 68 -15.01 -14.87 30.89
C GLY A 68 -13.50 -14.76 30.68
N LYS A 69 -12.69 -15.53 31.41
CA LYS A 69 -11.24 -15.59 31.19
C LYS A 69 -10.88 -16.12 29.81
N LYS A 70 -11.56 -17.17 29.33
CA LYS A 70 -11.34 -17.71 27.98
C LYS A 70 -11.74 -16.70 26.89
N GLU A 71 -12.84 -16.01 27.06
CA GLU A 71 -13.28 -14.94 26.15
C GLU A 71 -12.22 -13.83 26.06
N GLN A 72 -11.70 -13.38 27.21
CA GLN A 72 -10.65 -12.37 27.26
C GLN A 72 -9.36 -12.84 26.58
N GLN A 73 -8.94 -14.09 26.79
CA GLN A 73 -7.77 -14.67 26.12
C GLN A 73 -7.95 -14.73 24.61
N LEU A 74 -9.13 -15.12 24.13
CA LEU A 74 -9.46 -15.17 22.71
C LEU A 74 -9.39 -13.76 22.10
N GLN A 75 -10.01 -12.77 22.74
CA GLN A 75 -9.96 -11.37 22.31
C GLN A 75 -8.52 -10.82 22.26
N GLN A 76 -7.69 -11.15 23.26
CA GLN A 76 -6.28 -10.76 23.28
C GLN A 76 -5.49 -11.41 22.14
N ALA A 77 -5.71 -12.70 21.88
CA ALA A 77 -5.07 -13.42 20.78
C ALA A 77 -5.44 -12.80 19.42
N HIS A 78 -6.72 -12.51 19.22
CA HIS A 78 -7.24 -11.82 18.03
C HIS A 78 -6.61 -10.43 17.86
N ALA A 79 -6.56 -9.63 18.92
CA ALA A 79 -5.94 -8.31 18.89
C ALA A 79 -4.44 -8.38 18.52
N MET A 80 -3.71 -9.37 19.04
CA MET A 80 -2.31 -9.59 18.68
C MET A 80 -2.14 -9.96 17.20
N LEU A 81 -3.01 -10.84 16.66
CA LEU A 81 -2.97 -11.22 15.26
C LEU A 81 -3.22 -10.03 14.33
N LEU A 82 -4.21 -9.19 14.66
CA LEU A 82 -4.49 -7.96 13.91
C LEU A 82 -3.28 -7.00 13.93
N LYS A 83 -2.69 -6.78 15.10
CA LYS A 83 -1.50 -5.94 15.24
C LYS A 83 -0.31 -6.48 14.45
N HIS A 84 -0.11 -7.80 14.44
CA HIS A 84 0.94 -8.45 13.65
C HIS A 84 0.69 -8.26 12.15
N HIS A 85 -0.57 -8.44 11.70
CA HIS A 85 -0.95 -8.18 10.32
C HIS A 85 -0.67 -6.73 9.92
N GLU A 86 -1.06 -5.75 10.74
CA GLU A 86 -0.81 -4.33 10.50
C GLU A 86 0.68 -4.02 10.37
N LYS A 87 1.51 -4.57 11.27
CA LYS A 87 2.96 -4.37 11.22
C LYS A 87 3.59 -5.01 9.97
N THR A 88 3.12 -6.18 9.58
CA THR A 88 3.57 -6.86 8.36
C THR A 88 3.19 -6.04 7.13
N GLN A 89 1.94 -5.59 7.05
CA GLN A 89 1.43 -4.72 5.99
C GLN A 89 2.26 -3.43 5.88
N GLU A 90 2.52 -2.76 7.01
CA GLU A 90 3.32 -1.54 7.07
C GLU A 90 4.74 -1.74 6.53
N LEU A 91 5.39 -2.86 6.89
CA LEU A 91 6.72 -3.22 6.40
C LEU A 91 6.72 -3.50 4.90
N GLU A 92 5.76 -4.27 4.40
CA GLU A 92 5.63 -4.59 2.97
C GLU A 92 5.43 -3.32 2.13
N TYR A 93 4.54 -2.42 2.56
CA TYR A 93 4.32 -1.15 1.86
C TYR A 93 5.55 -0.24 1.90
N ARG A 94 6.24 -0.16 3.06
CA ARG A 94 7.47 0.63 3.18
C ARG A 94 8.56 0.09 2.25
N GLN A 95 8.75 -1.22 2.21
CA GLN A 95 9.71 -1.87 1.33
C GLN A 95 9.38 -1.60 -0.14
N GLN A 96 8.12 -1.81 -0.56
CA GLN A 96 7.69 -1.57 -1.93
C GLN A 96 7.91 -0.10 -2.33
N LYS A 97 7.53 0.85 -1.46
CA LYS A 97 7.74 2.28 -1.69
C LYS A 97 9.22 2.61 -1.87
N SER A 98 10.10 2.06 -1.02
CA SER A 98 11.55 2.28 -1.13
C SER A 98 12.12 1.73 -2.45
N VAL A 99 11.72 0.54 -2.86
CA VAL A 99 12.14 -0.05 -4.14
C VAL A 99 11.63 0.78 -5.32
N HIS A 100 10.37 1.22 -5.29
CA HIS A 100 9.78 2.07 -6.33
C HIS A 100 10.50 3.42 -6.44
N GLN A 101 10.86 4.02 -5.31
CA GLN A 101 11.60 5.27 -5.26
C GLN A 101 13.00 5.11 -5.88
N LEU A 102 13.76 4.07 -5.49
CA LEU A 102 15.08 3.82 -6.07
C LEU A 102 15.04 3.60 -7.59
N ARG A 103 14.04 2.87 -8.08
CA ARG A 103 13.84 2.68 -9.53
C ARG A 103 13.51 3.99 -10.24
N GLU A 104 12.68 4.84 -9.64
CA GLU A 104 12.35 6.16 -10.21
C GLU A 104 13.55 7.10 -10.24
N GLU A 105 14.32 7.16 -9.15
CA GLU A 105 15.56 7.93 -9.08
C GLU A 105 16.57 7.46 -10.14
N GLN A 106 16.69 6.14 -10.34
CA GLN A 106 17.55 5.58 -11.38
C GLN A 106 17.11 6.01 -12.78
N ILE A 107 15.81 5.91 -13.11
CA ILE A 107 15.27 6.33 -14.41
C ILE A 107 15.48 7.82 -14.63
N ASN A 108 15.20 8.66 -13.63
CA ASN A 108 15.40 10.11 -13.73
C ASN A 108 16.88 10.44 -13.98
N LYS A 109 17.80 9.82 -13.22
CA LYS A 109 19.23 10.02 -13.41
C LYS A 109 19.71 9.57 -14.79
N GLN A 110 19.19 8.46 -15.30
CA GLN A 110 19.48 7.99 -16.65
C GLN A 110 19.00 9.01 -17.68
N HIS A 111 17.74 9.47 -17.59
CA HIS A 111 17.18 10.43 -18.51
C HIS A 111 17.93 11.76 -18.51
N ASP A 112 18.30 12.27 -17.33
CA ASP A 112 19.09 13.49 -17.17
C ASP A 112 20.47 13.36 -17.86
N THR A 113 21.12 12.20 -17.69
CA THR A 113 22.41 11.91 -18.32
C THR A 113 22.29 11.85 -19.84
N GLU A 114 21.27 11.17 -20.36
CA GLU A 114 20.99 11.08 -21.80
C GLU A 114 20.72 12.47 -22.41
N LEU A 115 19.90 13.30 -21.76
CA LEU A 115 19.61 14.67 -22.20
C LEU A 115 20.85 15.56 -22.16
N HIS A 116 21.67 15.42 -21.13
CA HIS A 116 22.94 16.15 -21.04
C HIS A 116 23.88 15.76 -22.18
N ASN A 117 24.05 14.46 -22.43
CA ASN A 117 24.87 13.95 -23.53
C ASN A 117 24.35 14.41 -24.89
N GLN A 118 23.03 14.43 -25.09
CA GLN A 118 22.42 14.92 -26.34
C GLN A 118 22.71 16.42 -26.54
N LYS A 119 22.60 17.25 -25.49
CA LYS A 119 22.95 18.68 -25.56
C LYS A 119 24.42 18.88 -25.93
N ASP A 120 25.33 18.16 -25.28
CA ASP A 120 26.76 18.23 -25.57
C ASP A 120 27.10 17.76 -27.00
N TYR A 121 26.39 16.75 -27.50
CA TYR A 121 26.49 16.32 -28.88
C TYR A 121 26.00 17.41 -29.84
N MET A 122 24.81 17.97 -29.64
CA MET A 122 24.27 19.06 -30.45
C MET A 122 25.22 20.26 -30.52
N ASP A 123 25.79 20.67 -29.39
CA ASP A 123 26.73 21.78 -29.32
C ASP A 123 28.04 21.50 -30.07
N ARG A 124 28.53 20.26 -30.03
CA ARG A 124 29.69 19.84 -30.82
C ARG A 124 29.41 19.93 -32.32
N ILE A 125 28.28 19.37 -32.78
CA ILE A 125 27.89 19.41 -34.19
C ILE A 125 27.73 20.86 -34.68
N LYS A 126 27.07 21.72 -33.90
CA LYS A 126 26.95 23.16 -34.23
C LYS A 126 28.31 23.84 -34.35
N LYS A 127 29.25 23.57 -33.41
CA LYS A 127 30.61 24.13 -33.46
C LYS A 127 31.40 23.62 -34.65
N GLU A 128 31.27 22.35 -35.01
CA GLU A 128 31.91 21.77 -36.19
C GLU A 128 31.40 22.39 -37.48
N LEU A 129 30.08 22.63 -37.58
CA LEU A 129 29.47 23.31 -38.72
C LEU A 129 30.00 24.74 -38.87
N VAL A 130 30.05 25.52 -37.78
CA VAL A 130 30.61 26.87 -37.79
C VAL A 130 32.09 26.87 -38.22
N ARG A 131 32.88 25.89 -37.74
CA ARG A 131 34.28 25.75 -38.17
C ARG A 131 34.39 25.44 -39.65
N LYS A 132 33.54 24.56 -40.18
CA LYS A 132 33.48 24.22 -41.60
C LYS A 132 33.19 25.47 -42.44
N HIS A 133 32.15 26.23 -42.09
CA HIS A 133 31.78 27.47 -42.79
C HIS A 133 32.89 28.53 -42.73
N ALA A 134 33.55 28.68 -41.58
CA ALA A 134 34.68 29.59 -41.44
C ALA A 134 35.87 29.20 -42.34
N VAL A 135 36.13 27.90 -42.53
CA VAL A 135 37.18 27.43 -43.44
C VAL A 135 36.81 27.71 -44.90
N GLU A 136 35.56 27.50 -45.30
CA GLU A 136 35.07 27.79 -46.65
C GLU A 136 35.20 29.29 -46.99
N LEU A 137 34.80 30.16 -46.06
CA LEU A 137 34.96 31.62 -46.20
C LEU A 137 36.43 32.04 -46.31
N ARG A 138 37.34 31.40 -45.58
CA ARG A 138 38.79 31.65 -45.71
C ARG A 138 39.36 31.19 -47.05
N GLN A 139 38.80 30.13 -47.65
CA GLN A 139 39.26 29.60 -48.93
C GLN A 139 38.66 30.34 -50.13
N GLN A 140 37.48 30.93 -49.97
CA GLN A 140 36.73 31.59 -51.04
C GLN A 140 37.54 32.66 -51.81
N PRO A 141 38.26 33.61 -51.17
CA PRO A 141 39.05 34.60 -51.90
C PRO A 141 40.13 34.00 -52.80
N LYS A 142 40.73 32.87 -52.38
CA LYS A 142 41.76 32.17 -53.18
C LYS A 142 41.17 31.56 -54.44
N SER A 143 40.00 30.92 -54.30
CA SER A 143 39.26 30.33 -55.42
C SER A 143 38.77 31.40 -56.41
N LEU A 144 38.22 32.51 -55.90
CA LEU A 144 37.75 33.61 -56.73
C LEU A 144 38.88 34.30 -57.49
N LYS A 145 40.02 34.55 -56.83
CA LYS A 145 41.21 35.11 -57.48
C LYS A 145 41.73 34.23 -58.63
N GLN A 146 41.66 32.90 -58.47
CA GLN A 146 42.05 31.97 -59.52
C GLN A 146 41.11 32.06 -60.74
N LYS A 147 39.79 32.14 -60.51
CA LYS A 147 38.79 32.35 -61.59
C LYS A 147 38.94 33.70 -62.27
N GLU A 148 39.15 34.77 -61.49
CA GLU A 148 39.43 36.12 -62.02
C GLU A 148 40.65 36.11 -62.94
N LEU A 149 41.74 35.45 -62.54
CA LEU A 149 42.95 35.35 -63.37
C LEU A 149 42.69 34.64 -64.71
N GLN A 150 41.83 33.61 -64.71
CA GLN A 150 41.43 32.91 -65.95
C GLN A 150 40.63 33.84 -66.87
N ILE A 151 39.66 34.60 -66.33
CA ILE A 151 38.87 35.57 -67.09
C ILE A 151 39.77 36.68 -67.65
N ARG A 152 40.69 37.22 -66.85
CA ARG A 152 41.69 38.21 -67.31
C ARG A 152 42.62 37.64 -68.38
N LYS A 153 42.99 36.35 -68.30
CA LYS A 153 43.79 35.69 -69.35
C LYS A 153 42.99 35.61 -70.66
N GLN A 154 41.73 35.20 -70.60
CA GLN A 154 40.83 35.18 -71.76
C GLN A 154 40.70 36.58 -72.37
N PHE A 155 40.47 37.61 -71.56
CA PHE A 155 40.42 39.01 -72.01
C PHE A 155 41.67 39.41 -72.81
N ARG A 156 42.87 39.11 -72.31
CA ARG A 156 44.13 39.43 -73.01
C ARG A 156 44.21 38.76 -74.39
N GLU A 157 43.81 37.50 -74.49
CA GLU A 157 43.81 36.77 -75.77
C GLU A 157 42.77 37.32 -76.75
N THR A 158 41.58 37.70 -76.26
CA THR A 158 40.55 38.35 -77.06
C THR A 158 41.03 39.71 -77.57
N CYS A 159 41.67 40.54 -76.73
CA CYS A 159 42.27 41.83 -77.12
C CYS A 159 43.36 41.68 -78.19
N LYS A 160 44.23 40.67 -78.07
CA LYS A 160 45.25 40.36 -79.09
C LYS A 160 44.60 40.01 -80.43
N THR A 161 43.57 39.18 -80.38
CA THR A 161 42.82 38.75 -81.56
C THR A 161 42.14 39.93 -82.24
N GLN A 162 41.43 40.78 -81.47
CA GLN A 162 40.76 41.98 -81.98
C GLN A 162 41.74 43.00 -82.55
N THR A 163 42.93 43.14 -81.94
CA THR A 163 44.00 43.98 -82.48
C THR A 163 44.55 43.46 -83.81
N LYS A 164 44.69 42.14 -83.98
CA LYS A 164 45.12 41.53 -85.24
C LYS A 164 44.06 41.70 -86.33
N GLN A 165 42.79 41.51 -85.99
CA GLN A 165 41.65 41.74 -86.88
C GLN A 165 41.59 43.20 -87.33
N TYR A 166 41.73 44.16 -86.40
CA TYR A 166 41.80 45.59 -86.72
C TYR A 166 42.92 45.92 -87.73
N LYS A 167 44.14 45.39 -87.53
CA LYS A 167 45.26 45.63 -88.46
C LYS A 167 44.93 45.16 -89.88
N ARG A 168 44.32 43.97 -90.01
CA ARG A 168 43.89 43.41 -91.30
C ARG A 168 42.78 44.26 -91.94
N TYR A 169 41.75 44.59 -91.17
CA TYR A 169 40.62 45.40 -91.63
C TYR A 169 41.06 46.80 -92.07
N LYS A 170 41.92 47.46 -91.28
CA LYS A 170 42.51 48.75 -91.64
C LYS A 170 43.26 48.70 -92.96
N ALA A 171 44.08 47.66 -93.18
CA ALA A 171 44.84 47.51 -94.42
C ALA A 171 43.90 47.37 -95.63
N GLN A 172 42.85 46.56 -95.50
CA GLN A 172 41.84 46.37 -96.55
C GLN A 172 41.08 47.65 -96.89
N VAL A 173 40.59 48.39 -95.88
CA VAL A 173 39.85 49.65 -96.08
C VAL A 173 40.73 50.71 -96.74
N LEU A 174 42.03 50.78 -96.40
CA LEU A 174 42.94 51.76 -97.00
C LEU A 174 43.28 51.48 -98.48
N GLN A 175 43.22 50.22 -98.92
CA GLN A 175 43.45 49.86 -100.33
C GLN A 175 42.34 50.41 -101.25
N THR A 176 41.13 50.59 -100.73
CA THR A 176 39.97 51.06 -101.51
C THR A 176 39.57 52.51 -101.22
N THR A 177 40.29 53.21 -100.33
CA THR A 177 39.99 54.61 -99.95
C THR A 177 40.88 55.59 -100.71
N PRO A 178 40.31 56.63 -101.38
CA PRO A 178 41.07 57.70 -102.03
C PRO A 178 42.02 58.45 -101.08
N LYS A 179 43.18 58.88 -101.58
CA LYS A 179 44.26 59.46 -100.75
C LYS A 179 43.83 60.68 -99.95
N GLU A 180 42.90 61.50 -100.47
CA GLU A 180 42.41 62.70 -99.79
C GLU A 180 41.60 62.37 -98.53
N GLN A 181 40.96 61.18 -98.48
CA GLN A 181 40.07 60.75 -97.39
C GLN A 181 40.74 59.79 -96.39
N GLN A 182 41.90 59.21 -96.73
CA GLN A 182 42.58 58.20 -95.91
C GLN A 182 42.90 58.69 -94.48
N LYS A 183 43.22 59.97 -94.30
CA LYS A 183 43.52 60.52 -92.97
C LYS A 183 42.32 60.46 -92.02
N GLU A 184 41.14 60.84 -92.51
CA GLU A 184 39.91 60.83 -91.73
C GLU A 184 39.45 59.39 -91.43
N VAL A 185 39.53 58.51 -92.44
CA VAL A 185 39.20 57.08 -92.28
C VAL A 185 40.13 56.39 -91.27
N ILE A 186 41.43 56.71 -91.26
CA ILE A 186 42.37 56.16 -90.24
C ILE A 186 41.98 56.62 -88.83
N LYS A 187 41.57 57.88 -88.68
CA LYS A 187 41.14 58.45 -87.39
C LYS A 187 39.89 57.72 -86.89
N GLN A 188 38.86 57.62 -87.72
CA GLN A 188 37.63 56.88 -87.40
C GLN A 188 37.89 55.41 -87.06
N LEU A 189 38.73 54.71 -87.83
CA LEU A 189 39.11 53.33 -87.55
C LEU A 189 39.84 53.19 -86.20
N LYS A 190 40.70 54.15 -85.83
CA LYS A 190 41.38 54.15 -84.53
C LYS A 190 40.40 54.40 -83.37
N GLU A 191 39.48 55.35 -83.52
CA GLU A 191 38.43 55.64 -82.55
C GLU A 191 37.53 54.41 -82.34
N GLU A 192 37.10 53.77 -83.43
CA GLU A 192 36.27 52.56 -83.39
C GLU A 192 37.00 51.37 -82.74
N LYS A 193 38.30 51.19 -83.02
CA LYS A 193 39.13 50.19 -82.33
C LYS A 193 39.19 50.47 -80.83
N HIS A 194 39.40 51.73 -80.43
CA HIS A 194 39.47 52.11 -79.03
C HIS A 194 38.13 51.84 -78.34
N ARG A 195 37.02 52.29 -78.93
CA ARG A 195 35.66 52.03 -78.45
C ARG A 195 35.39 50.54 -78.26
N LYS A 196 35.73 49.70 -79.26
CA LYS A 196 35.55 48.24 -79.18
C LYS A 196 36.37 47.60 -78.06
N LEU A 197 37.62 48.04 -77.86
CA LEU A 197 38.47 47.53 -76.78
C LEU A 197 37.98 48.00 -75.40
N THR A 198 37.46 49.23 -75.29
CA THR A 198 36.85 49.74 -74.06
C THR A 198 35.61 48.95 -73.68
N LEU A 199 34.67 48.77 -74.62
CA LEU A 199 33.46 47.94 -74.42
C LEU A 199 33.81 46.50 -74.04
N LEU A 200 34.83 45.91 -74.67
CA LEU A 200 35.31 44.58 -74.31
C LEU A 200 35.85 44.57 -72.87
N GLY A 201 36.61 45.59 -72.47
CA GLY A 201 37.10 45.74 -71.10
C GLY A 201 35.96 45.80 -70.09
N GLU A 202 34.95 46.64 -70.35
CA GLU A 202 33.75 46.78 -69.52
C GLU A 202 32.98 45.45 -69.39
N GLN A 203 32.80 44.71 -70.49
CA GLN A 203 32.12 43.41 -70.46
C GLN A 203 32.87 42.37 -69.61
N TYR A 204 34.20 42.34 -69.68
CA TYR A 204 34.99 41.41 -68.88
C TYR A 204 35.04 41.82 -67.41
N GLU A 205 35.14 43.11 -67.09
CA GLU A 205 35.05 43.58 -65.71
C GLU A 205 33.65 43.33 -65.12
N GLN A 206 32.57 43.52 -65.89
CA GLN A 206 31.22 43.15 -65.49
C GLN A 206 31.10 41.63 -65.26
N SER A 207 31.64 40.81 -66.18
CA SER A 207 31.63 39.35 -66.03
C SER A 207 32.39 38.88 -64.80
N ILE A 208 33.50 39.56 -64.44
CA ILE A 208 34.22 39.32 -63.19
C ILE A 208 33.32 39.68 -62.01
N ALA A 209 32.74 40.89 -61.98
CA ALA A 209 31.87 41.34 -60.89
C ALA A 209 30.67 40.41 -60.67
N ASP A 210 29.97 40.02 -61.73
CA ASP A 210 28.83 39.09 -61.69
C ASP A 210 29.27 37.72 -61.16
N MET A 211 30.45 37.23 -61.59
CA MET A 211 31.01 35.96 -61.10
C MET A 211 31.32 36.03 -59.60
N PHE A 212 31.93 37.12 -59.12
CA PHE A 212 32.18 37.35 -57.70
C PHE A 212 30.89 37.36 -56.89
N GLN A 213 29.90 38.17 -57.30
CA GLN A 213 28.62 38.28 -56.60
C GLN A 213 27.86 36.95 -56.59
N SER A 214 27.77 36.25 -57.73
CA SER A 214 27.08 34.97 -57.84
C SER A 214 27.72 33.90 -56.97
N GLN A 215 29.06 33.85 -56.91
CA GLN A 215 29.76 32.86 -56.07
C GLN A 215 29.66 33.18 -54.58
N SER A 216 29.67 34.46 -54.19
CA SER A 216 29.42 34.85 -52.80
C SER A 216 28.01 34.47 -52.36
N TYR A 217 27.00 34.84 -53.16
CA TYR A 217 25.61 34.50 -52.86
C TYR A 217 25.39 32.99 -52.74
N LYS A 218 25.94 32.20 -53.66
CA LYS A 218 25.83 30.73 -53.62
C LYS A 218 26.47 30.12 -52.38
N LEU A 219 27.60 30.66 -51.93
CA LEU A 219 28.22 30.17 -50.70
C LEU A 219 27.35 30.49 -49.49
N ASP A 220 26.88 31.73 -49.38
CA ASP A 220 26.02 32.17 -48.28
C ASP A 220 24.72 31.35 -48.22
N GLU A 221 24.05 31.20 -49.36
CA GLU A 221 22.83 30.38 -49.50
C GLU A 221 23.08 28.92 -49.08
N SER A 222 24.17 28.30 -49.56
CA SER A 222 24.53 26.94 -49.19
C SER A 222 24.79 26.79 -47.68
N GLN A 223 25.44 27.76 -47.05
CA GLN A 223 25.72 27.72 -45.60
C GLN A 223 24.43 27.87 -44.78
N VAL A 224 23.52 28.74 -45.20
CA VAL A 224 22.20 28.90 -44.56
C VAL A 224 21.39 27.60 -44.62
N ILE A 225 21.32 26.97 -45.80
CA ILE A 225 20.60 25.70 -45.98
C ILE A 225 21.22 24.60 -45.11
N GLU A 226 22.56 24.51 -45.07
CA GLU A 226 23.24 23.50 -44.24
C GLU A 226 22.99 23.72 -42.74
N CYS A 227 22.98 24.97 -42.28
CA CYS A 227 22.60 25.34 -40.92
C CYS A 227 21.17 24.90 -40.57
N GLN A 228 20.20 25.21 -41.43
CA GLN A 228 18.80 24.82 -41.24
C GLN A 228 18.67 23.30 -41.18
N ARG A 229 19.23 22.58 -42.15
CA ARG A 229 19.15 21.11 -42.19
C ARG A 229 19.77 20.45 -40.96
N THR A 230 20.94 20.95 -40.54
CA THR A 230 21.62 20.43 -39.35
C THR A 230 20.80 20.73 -38.09
N HIS A 231 20.20 21.90 -38.00
CA HIS A 231 19.34 22.27 -36.87
C HIS A 231 18.11 21.36 -36.78
N GLU A 232 17.37 21.19 -37.88
CA GLU A 232 16.19 20.32 -37.95
C GLU A 232 16.54 18.86 -37.60
N GLN A 233 17.67 18.35 -38.10
CA GLN A 233 18.13 17.00 -37.77
C GLN A 233 18.39 16.84 -36.27
N LEU A 234 19.11 17.79 -35.65
CA LEU A 234 19.43 17.73 -34.22
C LEU A 234 18.18 17.86 -33.35
N GLU A 235 17.20 18.66 -33.76
CA GLU A 235 15.91 18.78 -33.07
C GLU A 235 15.09 17.49 -33.17
N TYR A 236 15.04 16.89 -34.35
CA TYR A 236 14.37 15.61 -34.55
C TYR A 236 14.98 14.49 -33.67
N GLU A 237 16.32 14.41 -33.61
CA GLU A 237 17.02 13.45 -32.74
C GLU A 237 16.68 13.68 -31.25
N LEU A 238 16.60 14.95 -30.81
CA LEU A 238 16.20 15.30 -29.43
C LEU A 238 14.74 14.93 -29.14
N GLU A 239 13.83 15.16 -30.10
CA GLU A 239 12.42 14.78 -29.99
C GLU A 239 12.27 13.26 -29.87
N MET A 240 12.98 12.49 -30.69
CA MET A 240 12.99 11.03 -30.61
C MET A 240 13.48 10.53 -29.25
N LEU A 241 14.56 11.11 -28.72
CA LEU A 241 15.05 10.78 -27.38
C LEU A 241 13.99 11.11 -26.31
N THR A 242 13.39 12.29 -26.38
CA THR A 242 12.35 12.72 -25.43
C THR A 242 11.13 11.79 -25.49
N ALA A 243 10.70 11.39 -26.68
CA ALA A 243 9.60 10.45 -26.88
C ALA A 243 9.92 9.06 -26.29
N TYR A 244 11.16 8.58 -26.49
CA TYR A 244 11.64 7.34 -25.89
C TYR A 244 11.62 7.40 -24.36
N GLN A 245 12.15 8.46 -23.76
CA GLN A 245 12.15 8.67 -22.30
C GLN A 245 10.72 8.74 -21.74
N ASN A 246 9.82 9.44 -22.40
CA ASN A 246 8.40 9.51 -22.01
C ASN A 246 7.73 8.14 -22.06
N LYS A 247 8.00 7.34 -23.10
CA LYS A 247 7.50 5.97 -23.22
C LYS A 247 8.04 5.09 -22.09
N ASN A 248 9.34 5.15 -21.81
CA ASN A 248 9.96 4.41 -20.72
C ASN A 248 9.33 4.78 -19.36
N LYS A 249 9.21 6.09 -19.07
CA LYS A 249 8.56 6.60 -17.86
C LYS A 249 7.13 6.10 -17.70
N LYS A 250 6.34 6.11 -18.77
CA LYS A 250 4.97 5.58 -18.76
C LYS A 250 4.93 4.09 -18.46
N GLN A 251 5.79 3.29 -19.12
CA GLN A 251 5.87 1.85 -18.88
C GLN A 251 6.30 1.53 -17.43
N ALA A 252 7.28 2.28 -16.91
CA ALA A 252 7.70 2.15 -15.53
C ALA A 252 6.57 2.51 -14.54
N GLN A 253 5.80 3.56 -14.82
CA GLN A 253 4.62 3.92 -14.02
C GLN A 253 3.57 2.81 -14.02
N GLU A 254 3.21 2.28 -15.20
CA GLU A 254 2.25 1.19 -15.33
C GLU A 254 2.70 -0.07 -14.56
N GLN A 255 4.01 -0.38 -14.59
CA GLN A 255 4.57 -1.48 -13.81
C GLN A 255 4.45 -1.22 -12.31
N ARG A 256 4.76 0.00 -11.83
CA ARG A 256 4.60 0.38 -10.41
C ARG A 256 3.15 0.26 -9.95
N ASP A 257 2.19 0.70 -10.77
CA ASP A 257 0.77 0.65 -10.46
C ASP A 257 0.22 -0.79 -10.48
N ARG A 258 0.77 -1.68 -11.31
CA ARG A 258 0.47 -3.12 -11.25
C ARG A 258 0.99 -3.73 -9.95
N GLU A 259 2.27 -3.54 -9.64
CA GLU A 259 2.89 -4.08 -8.42
C GLU A 259 2.19 -3.58 -7.15
N ARG A 260 1.74 -2.31 -7.12
CA ARG A 260 0.98 -1.75 -6.00
C ARG A 260 -0.36 -2.47 -5.80
N ARG A 261 -1.14 -2.63 -6.88
CA ARG A 261 -2.42 -3.35 -6.84
C ARG A 261 -2.26 -4.80 -6.44
N GLU A 262 -1.21 -5.47 -6.91
CA GLU A 262 -0.91 -6.85 -6.50
C GLU A 262 -0.61 -6.97 -5.01
N LEU A 263 0.15 -6.03 -4.44
CA LEU A 263 0.41 -5.99 -3.01
C LEU A 263 -0.86 -5.68 -2.20
N GLU A 264 -1.65 -4.69 -2.63
CA GLU A 264 -2.94 -4.35 -2.01
C GLU A 264 -3.89 -5.55 -2.00
N ASN A 265 -4.00 -6.27 -3.12
CA ASN A 265 -4.79 -7.49 -3.22
C ASN A 265 -4.28 -8.58 -2.28
N ARG A 266 -2.97 -8.80 -2.20
CA ARG A 266 -2.38 -9.80 -1.30
C ARG A 266 -2.64 -9.46 0.17
N VAL A 267 -2.50 -8.20 0.55
CA VAL A 267 -2.80 -7.70 1.90
C VAL A 267 -4.28 -7.88 2.21
N SER A 268 -5.16 -7.51 1.29
CA SER A 268 -6.61 -7.63 1.42
C SER A 268 -7.07 -9.07 1.59
N VAL A 269 -6.59 -9.99 0.73
CA VAL A 269 -6.89 -11.43 0.84
C VAL A 269 -6.41 -11.98 2.18
N ARG A 270 -5.17 -11.64 2.59
CA ARG A 270 -4.64 -12.07 3.89
C ARG A 270 -5.48 -11.53 5.06
N ARG A 271 -5.99 -10.30 4.96
CA ARG A 271 -6.85 -9.69 5.97
C ARG A 271 -8.18 -10.42 6.06
N GLY A 272 -8.84 -10.67 4.93
CA GLY A 272 -10.11 -11.40 4.91
C GLY A 272 -9.98 -12.83 5.42
N LEU A 273 -8.89 -13.54 5.09
CA LEU A 273 -8.63 -14.88 5.65
C LEU A 273 -8.41 -14.85 7.17
N LEU A 274 -7.74 -13.82 7.68
CA LEU A 274 -7.54 -13.64 9.12
C LEU A 274 -8.87 -13.37 9.84
N GLU A 275 -9.69 -12.47 9.29
CA GLU A 275 -11.02 -12.14 9.84
C GLU A 275 -11.93 -13.36 9.83
N ASN A 276 -12.01 -14.09 8.71
CA ASN A 276 -12.80 -15.33 8.63
C ASN A 276 -12.37 -16.37 9.67
N LYS A 277 -11.07 -16.50 9.92
CA LYS A 277 -10.55 -17.42 10.94
C LYS A 277 -10.95 -16.97 12.34
N MET A 278 -10.82 -15.67 12.64
CA MET A 278 -11.21 -15.11 13.93
C MET A 278 -12.72 -15.26 14.18
N ASP A 279 -13.55 -15.03 13.17
CA ASP A 279 -15.00 -15.22 13.25
C ASP A 279 -15.37 -16.67 13.50
N ALA A 280 -14.69 -17.62 12.83
CA ALA A 280 -14.90 -19.05 13.06
C ALA A 280 -14.53 -19.47 14.49
N GLU A 281 -13.39 -18.98 15.02
CA GLU A 281 -12.98 -19.24 16.40
C GLU A 281 -13.98 -18.65 17.41
N LEU A 282 -14.51 -17.44 17.15
CA LEU A 282 -15.51 -16.81 17.99
C LEU A 282 -16.84 -17.58 17.97
N GLN A 283 -17.27 -18.04 16.79
CA GLN A 283 -18.47 -18.87 16.66
C GLN A 283 -18.32 -20.19 17.41
N GLN A 284 -17.17 -20.86 17.28
CA GLN A 284 -16.88 -22.09 18.01
C GLN A 284 -16.91 -21.85 19.52
N PHE A 285 -16.25 -20.79 20.01
CA PHE A 285 -16.26 -20.44 21.43
C PHE A 285 -17.69 -20.18 21.96
N ASN A 286 -18.52 -19.48 21.19
CA ASN A 286 -19.91 -19.21 21.57
C ASN A 286 -20.76 -20.49 21.61
N GLN A 287 -20.53 -21.43 20.70
CA GLN A 287 -21.19 -22.75 20.72
C GLN A 287 -20.78 -23.54 21.97
N GLU A 288 -19.48 -23.61 22.27
CA GLU A 288 -18.96 -24.29 23.47
C GLU A 288 -19.49 -23.64 24.76
N ARG A 289 -19.56 -22.30 24.80
CA ARG A 289 -20.15 -21.53 25.90
C ARG A 289 -21.62 -21.90 26.10
N ALA A 290 -22.42 -21.90 25.04
CA ALA A 290 -23.84 -22.23 25.11
C ALA A 290 -24.06 -23.68 25.57
N GLU A 291 -23.27 -24.62 25.05
CA GLU A 291 -23.37 -26.03 25.43
C GLU A 291 -23.00 -26.28 26.89
N ARG A 292 -21.91 -25.67 27.39
CA ARG A 292 -21.52 -25.77 28.79
C ARG A 292 -22.56 -25.20 29.74
N LEU A 293 -23.13 -24.04 29.39
CA LEU A 293 -24.22 -23.44 30.18
C LEU A 293 -25.45 -24.35 30.20
N ARG A 294 -25.83 -24.93 29.05
CA ARG A 294 -26.94 -25.88 28.94
C ARG A 294 -26.71 -27.12 29.80
N MET A 295 -25.55 -27.78 29.67
CA MET A 295 -25.24 -29.01 30.41
C MET A 295 -25.26 -28.79 31.91
N LYS A 296 -24.68 -27.69 32.39
CA LYS A 296 -24.69 -27.33 33.81
C LYS A 296 -26.13 -27.06 34.29
N HIS A 297 -26.91 -26.27 33.55
CA HIS A 297 -28.29 -25.98 33.94
C HIS A 297 -29.15 -27.25 33.99
N GLU A 298 -29.02 -28.14 33.00
CA GLU A 298 -29.69 -29.44 32.99
C GLU A 298 -29.28 -30.32 34.18
N LYS A 299 -28.00 -30.32 34.55
CA LYS A 299 -27.49 -31.01 35.74
C LYS A 299 -28.13 -30.44 37.02
N HIS A 300 -28.11 -29.12 37.21
CA HIS A 300 -28.70 -28.47 38.39
C HIS A 300 -30.20 -28.77 38.52
N THR A 301 -30.94 -28.69 37.41
CA THR A 301 -32.37 -29.03 37.37
C THR A 301 -32.61 -30.49 37.76
N LYS A 302 -31.86 -31.43 37.18
CA LYS A 302 -31.97 -32.86 37.52
C LYS A 302 -31.64 -33.16 38.99
N GLU A 303 -30.64 -32.50 39.54
CA GLU A 303 -30.25 -32.64 40.95
C GLU A 303 -31.33 -32.11 41.90
N LEU A 304 -31.91 -30.95 41.58
CA LEU A 304 -33.03 -30.38 42.34
C LEU A 304 -34.29 -31.25 42.25
N GLU A 305 -34.66 -31.71 41.04
CA GLU A 305 -35.80 -32.61 40.85
C GLU A 305 -35.59 -33.93 41.60
N ALA A 306 -34.40 -34.51 41.56
CA ALA A 306 -34.09 -35.72 42.31
C ALA A 306 -34.21 -35.50 43.82
N PHE A 307 -33.70 -34.37 44.33
CA PHE A 307 -33.79 -34.01 45.75
C PHE A 307 -35.24 -33.77 46.20
N ASP A 308 -36.03 -33.06 45.39
CA ASP A 308 -37.42 -32.77 45.68
C ASP A 308 -38.26 -34.06 45.63
N ASN A 309 -38.04 -34.94 44.66
CA ASN A 309 -38.67 -36.26 44.58
C ASN A 309 -38.33 -37.15 45.79
N GLU A 310 -37.08 -37.17 46.23
CA GLU A 310 -36.65 -37.91 47.42
C GLU A 310 -37.30 -37.35 48.70
N SER A 311 -37.49 -36.03 48.76
CA SER A 311 -38.15 -35.38 49.89
C SER A 311 -39.66 -35.65 49.92
N ILE A 312 -40.31 -35.71 48.75
CA ILE A 312 -41.70 -36.15 48.60
C ILE A 312 -41.86 -37.61 49.03
N ALA A 313 -40.92 -38.49 48.67
CA ALA A 313 -40.96 -39.91 49.07
C ALA A 313 -40.87 -40.10 50.60
N LEU A 314 -40.24 -39.16 51.33
CA LEU A 314 -40.22 -39.14 52.79
C LEU A 314 -41.48 -38.53 53.43
N GLY A 315 -42.45 -38.08 52.62
CA GLY A 315 -43.72 -37.51 53.09
C GLY A 315 -43.72 -35.99 53.24
N PHE A 316 -42.68 -35.29 52.80
CA PHE A 316 -42.64 -33.82 52.82
C PHE A 316 -43.23 -33.23 51.53
N SER A 317 -44.03 -32.17 51.63
CA SER A 317 -44.55 -31.50 50.44
C SER A 317 -43.50 -30.55 49.84
N THR A 318 -43.50 -30.38 48.53
CA THR A 318 -42.61 -29.41 47.85
C THR A 318 -42.77 -27.99 48.39
N LEU A 319 -44.00 -27.59 48.73
CA LEU A 319 -44.29 -26.28 49.34
C LEU A 319 -43.59 -26.14 50.69
N SER A 320 -43.61 -27.17 51.53
CA SER A 320 -42.92 -27.15 52.82
C SER A 320 -41.39 -27.05 52.72
N LEU A 321 -40.79 -27.41 51.58
CA LEU A 321 -39.34 -27.33 51.34
C LEU A 321 -38.90 -25.97 50.80
N ILE A 322 -39.80 -25.25 50.13
CA ILE A 322 -39.57 -23.91 49.60
C ILE A 322 -39.80 -22.84 50.68
N GLU A 323 -40.68 -23.12 51.64
CA GLU A 323 -40.90 -22.26 52.79
C GLU A 323 -39.60 -22.01 53.57
N VAL A 324 -39.24 -20.73 53.70
CA VAL A 324 -38.10 -20.28 54.50
C VAL A 324 -38.31 -20.70 55.95
N SER A 325 -37.35 -21.43 56.50
CA SER A 325 -37.28 -21.77 57.93
C SER A 325 -37.53 -20.52 58.78
N ARG A 326 -38.50 -20.58 59.69
CA ARG A 326 -38.83 -19.47 60.60
C ARG A 326 -37.79 -19.29 61.71
N GLU A 327 -36.90 -20.25 61.87
CA GLU A 327 -35.77 -20.18 62.78
C GLU A 327 -34.63 -19.40 62.11
N ALA A 328 -34.55 -18.10 62.42
CA ALA A 328 -33.39 -17.29 62.10
C ALA A 328 -32.23 -17.71 63.01
N TYR A 329 -31.47 -18.73 62.60
CA TYR A 329 -30.13 -18.92 63.13
C TYR A 329 -29.26 -17.80 62.54
N ALA A 330 -28.77 -16.91 63.42
CA ALA A 330 -27.88 -15.82 63.06
C ALA A 330 -26.61 -16.38 62.38
N ASP A 331 -26.30 -15.86 61.19
CA ASP A 331 -25.06 -15.99 60.41
C ASP A 331 -24.08 -17.12 60.82
N GLU A 332 -24.19 -18.26 60.14
CA GLU A 332 -23.05 -19.17 59.93
C GLU A 332 -22.16 -18.72 58.75
N GLU A 333 -22.06 -17.42 58.45
CA GLU A 333 -20.98 -16.91 57.58
C GLU A 333 -19.64 -16.73 58.34
N GLY A 334 -19.64 -16.83 59.68
CA GLY A 334 -18.45 -16.57 60.50
C GLY A 334 -17.60 -17.78 60.91
N SER A 335 -18.09 -19.03 60.80
CA SER A 335 -17.50 -20.17 61.52
C SER A 335 -16.64 -21.15 60.68
N LEU A 336 -16.28 -20.82 59.44
CA LEU A 336 -15.35 -21.61 58.61
C LEU A 336 -14.00 -20.92 58.32
N SER A 337 -13.76 -19.72 58.85
CA SER A 337 -12.43 -19.08 58.81
C SER A 337 -11.61 -19.52 60.03
N GLY A 338 -11.09 -20.75 59.99
CA GLY A 338 -10.44 -21.34 61.15
C GLY A 338 -9.51 -22.51 60.85
N SER A 339 -8.55 -22.35 59.93
CA SER A 339 -7.21 -22.96 60.08
C SER A 339 -6.23 -22.45 59.02
N MET A 340 -5.58 -21.33 59.30
CA MET A 340 -4.33 -20.94 58.62
C MET A 340 -3.18 -21.65 59.32
N ILE A 341 -2.94 -22.92 58.98
CA ILE A 341 -1.64 -23.54 59.27
C ILE A 341 -0.61 -22.87 58.35
N SER A 342 0.21 -22.04 58.96
CA SER A 342 1.41 -21.46 58.39
C SER A 342 2.41 -22.57 58.09
N LEU A 343 2.64 -22.85 56.81
CA LEU A 343 3.89 -23.46 56.34
C LEU A 343 4.70 -22.36 55.64
N ALA A 344 5.45 -21.62 56.45
CA ALA A 344 6.54 -20.81 55.96
C ALA A 344 7.73 -21.71 55.59
N HIS A 345 8.38 -21.32 54.50
CA HIS A 345 9.74 -21.66 54.06
C HIS A 345 9.97 -22.97 53.27
N SER A 346 10.05 -22.81 51.95
CA SER A 346 11.17 -23.34 51.19
C SER A 346 11.49 -22.39 50.04
N ASN A 347 12.59 -21.65 50.21
CA ASN A 347 13.28 -20.93 49.13
C ASN A 347 13.93 -21.98 48.22
N SER A 348 13.57 -22.00 46.95
CA SER A 348 14.45 -22.49 45.89
C SER A 348 14.36 -21.57 44.69
N SER A 349 15.20 -20.55 44.73
CA SER A 349 15.54 -19.68 43.63
C SER A 349 16.44 -20.46 42.67
N THR A 350 15.96 -20.77 41.46
CA THR A 350 16.84 -21.04 40.32
C THR A 350 16.32 -20.30 39.09
N SER A 351 16.70 -19.04 39.01
CA SER A 351 16.74 -18.24 37.80
C SER A 351 17.76 -18.83 36.82
N PHE A 352 17.32 -19.15 35.61
CA PHE A 352 18.22 -19.32 34.47
C PHE A 352 18.76 -17.94 34.04
N PRO A 353 20.09 -17.75 33.91
CA PRO A 353 20.63 -16.54 33.33
C PRO A 353 20.62 -16.64 31.80
N ALA A 354 20.20 -15.55 31.18
CA ALA A 354 20.44 -15.29 29.78
C ALA A 354 21.93 -14.96 29.54
N GLY A 355 22.49 -15.55 28.48
CA GLY A 355 23.60 -14.97 27.71
C GLY A 355 24.98 -15.58 27.91
N SER A 356 25.42 -16.39 26.93
CA SER A 356 26.76 -16.27 26.36
C SER A 356 26.85 -16.97 24.99
N LEU A 357 27.39 -16.23 24.01
CA LEU A 357 27.78 -16.57 22.63
C LEU A 357 26.72 -16.48 21.53
#